data_AF-A0A936H5W0-F1
#
_entry.id   AF-A0A936H5W0-F1
#
_cell.length_a   1.000
_cell.length_b   1.000
_cell.length_c   1.000
_cell.angle_alpha   90.00
_cell.angle_beta   90.00
_cell.angle_gamma   90.00
#
_symmetry.space_group_name_H-M   'P 1'
#
loop_
_entity.id
_entity.type
_entity.pdbx_description
1 polymer ?
#
loop_
_entity_poly.entity_id
_entity_poly.type
_entity_poly.pdbx_seq_one_letter_code
_entity_poly.pdbx_strand_id
1 'polypeptide(L)'
;MPLYAGAYDQTGKACWYGPRLHGRVTASGQIFNQNKLTAAHPELPFGTRALVTNLDNNKAVRVTINDRGPHVGGCAIDVSRAAAKRLGMTESGISRVRIQAASR
;
A
#
# COMPACT_ATOMS: atom_id res chain seq x y z
N MET A 1 23.33 -9.38 7.63
CA MET A 1 22.29 -10.38 7.98
C MET A 1 21.13 -10.20 7.01
N PRO A 2 20.88 -11.07 6.01
CA PRO A 2 19.70 -10.94 5.19
C PRO A 2 18.55 -11.65 5.92
N LEU A 3 17.61 -10.88 6.47
CA LEU A 3 16.36 -11.45 6.96
C LEU A 3 15.46 -11.66 5.75
N TYR A 4 14.95 -12.89 5.60
CA TYR A 4 13.94 -13.33 4.63
C TYR A 4 14.42 -13.78 3.25
N ALA A 5 15.05 -14.97 3.20
CA ALA A 5 14.93 -15.83 2.04
C ALA A 5 13.44 -16.24 1.88
N GLY A 6 12.76 -15.69 0.88
CA GLY A 6 11.33 -15.88 0.63
C GLY A 6 10.51 -14.58 0.58
N ALA A 7 10.99 -13.48 1.16
CA ALA A 7 10.22 -12.23 1.23
C ALA A 7 9.73 -11.74 -0.14
N TYR A 8 8.45 -11.34 -0.18
CA TYR A 8 7.91 -10.58 -1.30
C TYR A 8 8.67 -9.26 -1.39
N ASP A 9 9.26 -8.98 -2.56
CA ASP A 9 9.97 -7.73 -2.85
C ASP A 9 9.65 -7.29 -4.27
N GLN A 10 8.86 -6.22 -4.40
CA GLN A 10 8.47 -5.68 -5.69
C GLN A 10 8.69 -4.17 -5.72
N THR A 11 9.23 -3.65 -6.83
CA THR A 11 9.21 -2.21 -7.12
C THR A 11 8.11 -1.90 -8.10
N GLY A 12 7.35 -0.84 -7.85
CA GLY A 12 6.23 -0.44 -8.70
C GLY A 12 5.73 0.96 -8.38
N LYS A 13 4.65 1.37 -9.06
CA LYS A 13 4.00 2.67 -8.81
C LYS A 13 3.01 2.54 -7.65
N ALA A 14 3.14 3.35 -6.61
CA ALA A 14 2.07 3.53 -5.63
C ALA A 14 1.11 4.61 -6.10
N CYS A 15 -0.16 4.42 -5.80
CA CYS A 15 -1.22 5.40 -5.96
C CYS A 15 -2.00 5.49 -4.64
N TRP A 16 -2.78 6.53 -4.42
CA TRP A 16 -3.62 6.61 -3.21
C TRP A 16 -5.09 6.84 -3.52
N TYR A 17 -5.95 6.25 -2.69
CA TYR A 17 -7.39 6.34 -2.85
C TYR A 17 -7.94 7.73 -2.51
N GLY A 18 -8.62 8.36 -3.46
CA GLY A 18 -9.36 9.59 -3.21
C GLY A 18 -10.41 9.44 -2.09
N PRO A 19 -10.82 10.54 -1.44
CA PRO A 19 -11.66 10.53 -0.24
C PRO A 19 -13.05 9.88 -0.43
N ARG A 20 -13.49 9.70 -1.68
CA ARG A 20 -14.81 9.16 -2.05
C ARG A 20 -15.03 7.70 -1.64
N LEU A 21 -13.97 6.96 -1.34
CA LEU A 21 -14.08 5.55 -0.92
C LEU A 21 -14.28 5.38 0.59
N HIS A 22 -14.10 6.44 1.39
CA HIS A 22 -14.22 6.35 2.83
C HIS A 22 -15.60 5.81 3.26
N GLY A 23 -15.62 4.83 4.16
CA GLY A 23 -16.86 4.21 4.65
C GLY A 23 -17.38 3.06 3.80
N ARG A 24 -16.76 2.75 2.65
CA ARG A 24 -17.13 1.58 1.83
C ARG A 24 -16.52 0.29 2.35
N VAL A 25 -17.17 -0.83 2.06
CA VAL A 25 -16.65 -2.17 2.37
C VAL A 25 -15.55 -2.52 1.37
N THR A 26 -14.40 -2.95 1.89
CA THR A 26 -13.25 -3.47 1.12
C THR A 26 -13.44 -4.94 0.77
N ALA A 27 -12.62 -5.48 -0.13
CA ALA A 27 -12.64 -6.91 -0.48
C ALA A 27 -12.33 -7.85 0.70
N SER A 28 -11.74 -7.35 1.79
CA SER A 28 -11.59 -8.13 3.04
C SER A 28 -12.84 -8.17 3.91
N GLY A 29 -13.90 -7.42 3.55
CA GLY A 29 -15.09 -7.20 4.38
C GLY A 29 -14.94 -6.07 5.42
N GLN A 30 -13.75 -5.47 5.55
CA GLN A 30 -13.54 -4.34 6.46
C GLN A 30 -14.02 -3.01 5.85
N ILE A 31 -14.49 -2.08 6.69
CA ILE A 31 -14.80 -0.71 6.25
C ILE A 31 -13.50 0.07 5.97
N PHE A 32 -13.38 0.62 4.77
CA PHE A 32 -12.24 1.46 4.37
C PHE A 32 -12.19 2.75 5.18
N ASN A 33 -11.07 2.95 5.85
CA ASN A 33 -10.78 4.17 6.60
C ASN A 33 -9.53 4.84 6.03
N GLN A 34 -9.71 5.98 5.37
CA GLN A 34 -8.62 6.75 4.77
C GLN A 34 -7.54 7.21 5.77
N ASN A 35 -7.88 7.24 7.07
CA ASN A 35 -6.99 7.63 8.15
C ASN A 35 -6.22 6.44 8.77
N LYS A 36 -6.53 5.20 8.39
CA LYS A 36 -5.79 4.01 8.81
C LYS A 36 -4.67 3.70 7.81
N LEU A 37 -3.62 3.01 8.27
CA LEU A 37 -2.49 2.60 7.44
C LEU A 37 -2.79 1.29 6.71
N THR A 38 -3.70 1.36 5.75
CA THR A 38 -4.08 0.21 4.94
C THR A 38 -3.73 0.42 3.47
N ALA A 39 -3.72 -0.68 2.72
CA ALA A 39 -3.46 -0.69 1.29
C ALA A 39 -4.22 -1.82 0.58
N ALA A 40 -4.43 -1.66 -0.72
CA ALA A 40 -4.91 -2.72 -1.60
C ALA A 40 -3.76 -3.23 -2.47
N HIS A 41 -3.77 -4.54 -2.69
CA HIS A 41 -2.75 -5.23 -3.47
C HIS A 41 -3.38 -6.40 -4.24
N PRO A 42 -2.90 -6.74 -5.45
CA PRO A 42 -3.49 -7.81 -6.26
C PRO A 42 -3.37 -9.18 -5.61
N GLU A 43 -2.16 -9.54 -5.14
CA GLU A 43 -1.87 -10.93 -4.74
C GLU A 43 -1.62 -11.13 -3.24
N LEU A 44 -1.09 -10.13 -2.53
CA LEU A 44 -0.75 -10.30 -1.12
C LEU A 44 -1.98 -10.71 -0.28
N PRO A 45 -1.85 -11.72 0.61
CA PRO A 45 -2.94 -12.12 1.49
C PRO A 45 -3.48 -10.95 2.32
N PHE A 46 -4.78 -10.98 2.63
CA PHE A 46 -5.33 -10.02 3.59
C PHE A 46 -4.67 -10.21 4.97
N GLY A 47 -4.43 -9.10 5.66
CA GLY A 47 -3.72 -9.07 6.93
C GLY A 47 -2.20 -8.99 6.79
N THR A 48 -1.63 -9.16 5.59
CA THR A 48 -0.19 -9.02 5.37
C THR A 48 0.27 -7.60 5.75
N ARG A 49 1.37 -7.52 6.51
CA ARG A 49 2.05 -6.26 6.83
C ARG A 49 3.17 -6.04 5.82
N ALA A 50 2.97 -5.08 4.92
CA ALA A 50 3.96 -4.70 3.93
C ALA A 50 4.67 -3.41 4.37
N LEU A 51 5.99 -3.36 4.21
CA LEU A 51 6.78 -2.14 4.25
C LEU A 51 6.77 -1.53 2.85
N VAL A 52 6.26 -0.31 2.73
CA VAL A 52 6.27 0.46 1.49
C VAL A 52 7.29 1.57 1.67
N THR A 53 8.27 1.65 0.78
CA THR A 53 9.31 2.68 0.78
C THR A 53 9.19 3.51 -0.48
N ASN A 54 8.97 4.81 -0.34
CA ASN A 54 9.05 5.77 -1.44
C ASN A 54 10.53 5.95 -1.83
N LEU A 55 10.85 5.63 -3.09
CA LEU A 55 12.22 5.66 -3.61
C LEU A 55 12.69 7.06 -3.99
N ASP A 56 11.76 8.02 -4.12
CA ASP A 56 12.07 9.41 -4.47
C ASP A 56 12.56 10.20 -3.25
N ASN A 57 12.16 9.80 -2.03
CA ASN A 57 12.47 10.53 -0.79
C ASN A 57 12.89 9.64 0.39
N ASN A 58 13.05 8.33 0.18
CA ASN A 58 13.41 7.33 1.19
C ASN A 58 12.47 7.20 2.40
N LYS A 59 11.28 7.83 2.38
CA LYS A 59 10.29 7.67 3.44
C LYS A 59 9.63 6.30 3.33
N ALA A 60 9.41 5.65 4.46
CA ALA A 60 8.79 4.34 4.51
C ALA A 60 7.61 4.29 5.48
N VAL A 61 6.63 3.43 5.19
CA VAL A 61 5.48 3.19 6.04
C VAL A 61 5.09 1.72 5.99
N ARG A 62 4.72 1.15 7.15
CA ARG A 62 4.08 -0.16 7.21
C ARG A 62 2.59 -0.03 7.01
N VAL A 63 2.04 -0.83 6.10
CA VAL A 63 0.61 -0.89 5.81
C VAL A 63 0.09 -2.31 5.99
N THR A 64 -1.20 -2.43 6.27
CA THR A 64 -1.91 -3.72 6.27
C THR A 64 -2.71 -3.87 4.99
N ILE A 65 -2.52 -5.00 4.29
CA ILE A 65 -3.31 -5.33 3.11
C ILE A 65 -4.72 -5.71 3.57
N ASN A 66 -5.71 -4.91 3.19
CA ASN A 66 -7.12 -5.17 3.54
C ASN A 66 -8.07 -5.04 2.36
N ASP A 67 -7.54 -4.85 1.15
CA ASP A 67 -8.37 -4.69 -0.02
C ASP A 67 -7.68 -5.28 -1.26
N ARG A 68 -8.46 -5.49 -2.33
CA ARG A 68 -7.97 -5.95 -3.63
C ARG A 68 -7.91 -4.78 -4.59
N GLY A 69 -6.89 -4.77 -5.40
CA GLY A 69 -6.59 -3.67 -6.30
C GLY A 69 -5.39 -4.03 -7.18
N PRO A 70 -4.93 -3.10 -8.01
CA PRO A 70 -5.21 -1.67 -7.92
C PRO A 70 -6.50 -1.27 -8.64
N HIS A 71 -7.22 -0.31 -8.08
CA HIS A 71 -8.41 0.29 -8.72
C HIS A 71 -8.02 1.37 -9.73
N VAL A 72 -6.77 1.85 -9.69
CA VAL A 72 -6.19 2.77 -10.66
C VAL A 72 -5.22 1.99 -11.55
N GLY A 73 -5.42 2.05 -12.87
CA GLY A 73 -4.58 1.34 -13.84
C GLY A 73 -3.09 1.66 -13.68
N GLY A 74 -2.27 0.61 -13.67
CA GLY A 74 -0.81 0.71 -13.68
C GLY A 74 -0.16 1.06 -12.33
N CYS A 75 -0.89 1.00 -11.21
CA CYS A 75 -0.31 1.01 -9.87
C CYS A 75 0.05 -0.44 -9.49
N ALA A 76 1.03 -0.65 -8.62
CA ALA A 76 1.33 -1.94 -8.01
C ALA A 76 0.64 -2.09 -6.64
N ILE A 77 0.43 -0.95 -5.97
CA ILE A 77 -0.23 -0.88 -4.67
C ILE A 77 -1.01 0.43 -4.57
N ASP A 78 -2.22 0.36 -4.04
CA ASP A 78 -2.99 1.55 -3.68
C ASP A 78 -2.95 1.73 -2.16
N VAL A 79 -2.46 2.87 -1.70
CA VAL A 79 -2.35 3.18 -0.27
C VAL A 79 -3.47 4.10 0.20
N SER A 80 -3.81 4.02 1.48
CA SER A 80 -4.65 5.01 2.15
C SER A 80 -4.05 6.42 2.13
N ARG A 81 -4.89 7.46 2.31
CA ARG A 81 -4.44 8.85 2.44
C ARG A 81 -3.43 9.03 3.59
N ALA A 82 -3.65 8.35 4.73
CA ALA A 82 -2.71 8.38 5.84
C ALA A 82 -1.33 7.83 5.48
N ALA A 83 -1.27 6.71 4.76
CA ALA A 83 -0.02 6.14 4.27
C ALA A 83 0.64 7.06 3.21
N ALA A 84 -0.14 7.60 2.28
CA ALA A 84 0.35 8.55 1.27
C ALA A 84 0.97 9.82 1.90
N LYS A 85 0.38 10.33 2.99
CA LYS A 85 0.94 11.46 3.76
C LYS A 85 2.30 11.11 4.36
N ARG A 86 2.44 9.91 4.94
CA ARG A 86 3.71 9.44 5.52
C ARG A 86 4.78 9.17 4.46
N LEU A 87 4.37 8.70 3.28
CA LEU A 87 5.24 8.52 2.12
C LEU A 87 5.59 9.84 1.41
N GLY A 88 4.96 10.95 1.77
CA GLY A 88 5.18 12.24 1.12
C GLY A 88 4.73 12.28 -0.35
N MET A 89 3.68 11.54 -0.69
CA MET A 89 3.16 11.44 -2.07
C MET A 89 1.72 11.96 -2.22
N THR A 90 1.24 12.74 -1.27
CA THR A 90 -0.15 13.24 -1.30
C THR A 90 -0.36 14.25 -2.43
N GLU A 91 0.59 15.15 -2.65
CA GLU A 91 0.53 16.19 -3.69
C GLU A 91 0.71 15.62 -5.10
N SER A 92 1.68 14.71 -5.28
CA SER A 92 1.93 14.06 -6.57
C SER A 92 0.86 13.05 -6.96
N GLY A 93 0.10 12.51 -6.00
CA GLY A 93 -0.89 11.46 -6.23
C GLY A 93 -0.28 10.06 -6.42
N ILE A 94 0.93 10.00 -6.97
CA ILE A 94 1.68 8.80 -7.32
C ILE A 94 3.14 8.91 -6.87
N SER A 95 3.80 7.77 -6.71
CA SER A 95 5.26 7.71 -6.46
C SER A 95 5.81 6.33 -6.81
N ARG A 96 7.11 6.25 -7.09
CA ARG A 96 7.80 4.96 -7.24
C ARG A 96 8.11 4.39 -5.87
N VAL A 97 7.65 3.18 -5.59
CA VAL A 97 7.83 2.53 -4.30
C VAL A 97 8.45 1.15 -4.41
N ARG A 98 9.14 0.73 -3.36
CA ARG A 98 9.48 -0.67 -3.08
C ARG A 98 8.54 -1.22 -2.02
N ILE A 99 7.96 -2.38 -2.27
CA ILE A 99 7.02 -3.10 -1.42
C ILE A 99 7.72 -4.35 -0.92
N GLN A 100 7.87 -4.47 0.39
CA GLN A 100 8.51 -5.61 1.02
C GLN A 100 7.57 -6.24 2.05
N ALA A 101 7.37 -7.55 1.99
CA ALA A 101 6.59 -8.28 2.98
C ALA A 101 7.22 -9.65 3.26
N ALA A 102 7.06 -10.15 4.48
CA ALA A 102 7.37 -11.54 4.74
C ALA A 102 6.42 -12.41 3.89
N SER A 103 6.98 -13.31 3.09
CA SER A 103 6.20 -14.37 2.47
C SER A 103 5.60 -15.26 3.56
N ARG A 104 4.42 -15.79 3.27
CA ARG A 104 3.91 -16.96 3.99
C ARG A 104 4.75 -18.18 3.63
#